data_AF-A0A9D8BZC2-F1
#
_entry.id   AF-A0A9D8BZC2-F1
#
_cell.length_a   1.000
_cell.length_b   1.000
_cell.length_c   1.000
_cell.angle_alpha   90.00
_cell.angle_beta   90.00
_cell.angle_gamma   90.00
#
_symmetry.space_group_name_H-M   'P 1'
#
loop_
_entity.id
_entity.type
_entity.pdbx_description
1 polymer ?
#
loop_
_entity_poly.entity_id
_entity_poly.type
_entity_poly.pdbx_seq_one_letter_code
_entity_poly.pdbx_strand_id
1 'polypeptide(L)'
;MSPTTVAWILLVVAGAFEIVWSSSMKASEGYTKHLFTGITFIAAWLSFWLLGLAMKSLPLGTAYAVWTGIGAVGAAVLGMVFFKEPATAARIACIMAIVGGIIGLKILHNAGQAS
;
A
#
# COMPACT_ATOMS: atom_id res chain seq x y z
N MET A 1 21.98 6.04 10.02
CA MET A 1 21.24 5.14 9.10
C MET A 1 21.62 5.51 7.68
N SER A 2 21.83 4.53 6.79
CA SER A 2 22.11 4.84 5.38
C SER A 2 20.87 5.46 4.71
N PRO A 3 21.04 6.28 3.64
CA PRO A 3 19.91 6.86 2.92
C PRO A 3 18.89 5.81 2.47
N THR A 4 19.37 4.64 2.05
CA THR A 4 18.53 3.51 1.66
C THR A 4 17.71 2.95 2.82
N THR A 5 18.29 2.79 4.01
CA THR A 5 17.54 2.33 5.20
C THR A 5 16.40 3.29 5.54
N VAL A 6 16.65 4.60 5.50
CA VAL A 6 15.62 5.61 5.77
C VAL A 6 14.51 5.51 4.73
N ALA A 7 14.84 5.33 3.44
CA ALA A 7 13.84 5.17 2.38
C ALA A 7 12.92 3.96 2.58
N TRP A 8 13.45 2.81 3.03
CA TRP A 8 12.63 1.64 3.34
C TRP A 8 11.69 1.87 4.54
N ILE A 9 12.16 2.56 5.59
CA ILE A 9 11.32 2.94 6.73
C ILE A 9 10.19 3.85 6.26
N LEU A 10 10.52 4.90 5.49
CA LEU A 10 9.54 5.81 4.90
C LEU A 10 8.50 5.06 4.05
N LEU A 11 8.94 4.06 3.29
CA LEU A 11 8.08 3.25 2.45
C LEU A 11 7.09 2.40 3.25
N VAL A 12 7.53 1.78 4.34
CA VAL A 12 6.64 1.02 5.24
C VAL A 12 5.63 1.95 5.91
N VAL A 13 6.08 3.13 6.37
CA VAL A 13 5.18 4.12 6.97
C VAL A 13 4.19 4.67 5.93
N ALA A 14 4.64 4.91 4.69
CA ALA A 14 3.77 5.30 3.58
C ALA A 14 2.68 4.24 3.33
N GLY A 15 3.04 2.96 3.30
CA GLY A 15 2.09 1.86 3.16
C GLY A 15 1.11 1.76 4.33
N ALA A 16 1.56 2.05 5.56
CA ALA A 16 0.65 2.11 6.72
C ALA A 16 -0.39 3.24 6.58
N PHE A 17 0.02 4.44 6.14
CA PHE A 17 -0.93 5.52 5.81
C PHE A 17 -1.86 5.13 4.65
N GLU A 18 -1.39 4.32 3.71
CA GLU A 18 -2.22 3.80 2.62
C GLU A 18 -3.41 2.99 3.13
N ILE A 19 -3.15 2.09 4.06
CA ILE A 19 -4.17 1.28 4.72
C ILE A 19 -5.18 2.18 5.45
N VAL A 20 -4.69 3.23 6.13
CA VAL A 20 -5.54 4.18 6.86
C VAL A 20 -6.45 4.96 5.91
N TRP A 21 -5.91 5.57 4.85
CA TRP A 21 -6.74 6.40 3.97
C TRP A 21 -7.71 5.56 3.16
N SER A 22 -7.31 4.39 2.67
CA SER A 22 -8.19 3.52 1.88
C SER A 22 -9.36 2.99 2.71
N SER A 23 -9.11 2.62 3.96
CA SER A 23 -10.16 2.19 4.90
C SER A 23 -11.04 3.35 5.33
N SER A 24 -10.46 4.51 5.62
CA SER A 24 -11.23 5.71 5.98
C SER A 24 -12.10 6.20 4.82
N MET A 25 -11.63 6.05 3.58
CA MET A 25 -12.39 6.39 2.39
C MET A 25 -13.67 5.56 2.32
N LYS A 26 -13.57 4.24 2.56
CA LYS A 26 -14.74 3.37 2.65
C LYS A 26 -15.67 3.77 3.79
N ALA A 27 -15.11 4.07 4.97
CA ALA A 27 -15.86 4.51 6.14
C ALA A 27 -16.54 5.88 5.98
N SER A 28 -16.08 6.70 5.02
CA SER A 28 -16.65 8.02 4.75
C SER A 28 -18.03 7.99 4.08
N GLU A 29 -18.50 6.82 3.63
CA GLU A 29 -19.80 6.62 2.96
C GLU A 29 -19.98 7.59 1.77
N GLY A 30 -19.02 7.58 0.86
CA GLY A 30 -19.02 8.49 -0.30
C GLY A 30 -18.74 9.94 0.09
N TYR A 31 -17.85 10.14 1.07
CA TYR A 31 -17.42 11.45 1.59
C TYR A 31 -18.47 12.25 2.36
N THR A 32 -19.59 11.63 2.73
CA THR A 32 -20.66 12.25 3.53
C THR A 32 -20.26 12.44 4.99
N LYS A 33 -19.46 11.53 5.56
CA LYS A 33 -18.96 11.64 6.94
C LYS A 33 -17.68 12.46 6.99
N HIS A 34 -17.81 13.75 7.33
CA HIS A 34 -16.72 14.74 7.34
C HIS A 34 -15.46 14.30 8.10
N LEU A 35 -15.60 13.60 9.24
CA LEU A 35 -14.45 13.10 10.00
C LEU A 35 -13.60 12.13 9.18
N PHE A 36 -14.23 11.09 8.61
CA PHE A 36 -13.53 10.09 7.80
C PHE A 36 -13.04 10.66 6.47
N THR A 37 -13.77 11.61 5.88
CA THR A 37 -13.32 12.38 4.73
C THR A 37 -12.03 13.13 5.02
N GLY A 38 -11.96 13.86 6.14
CA GLY A 38 -10.76 14.58 6.57
C GLY A 38 -9.57 13.65 6.79
N ILE A 39 -9.78 12.53 7.51
CA ILE A 39 -8.75 11.50 7.72
C ILE A 39 -8.25 10.96 6.38
N THR A 40 -9.15 10.66 5.45
CA THR A 40 -8.81 10.13 4.11
C THR A 40 -7.85 11.06 3.40
N PHE A 41 -8.17 12.35 3.28
CA PHE A 41 -7.32 13.30 2.54
C PHE A 41 -5.98 13.54 3.22
N ILE A 42 -5.95 13.68 4.54
CA ILE A 42 -4.70 13.90 5.28
C ILE A 42 -3.79 12.67 5.18
N ALA A 43 -4.33 11.48 5.42
CA ALA A 43 -3.56 10.25 5.35
C ALA A 43 -3.11 9.93 3.92
N ALA A 44 -3.94 10.21 2.90
CA ALA A 44 -3.55 10.07 1.50
C ALA A 44 -2.39 11.00 1.14
N TRP A 45 -2.49 12.28 1.50
CA TRP A 45 -1.42 13.25 1.26
C TRP A 45 -0.11 12.83 1.93
N LEU A 46 -0.15 12.42 3.20
CA LEU A 46 1.01 11.92 3.93
C LEU A 46 1.60 10.66 3.28
N SER A 47 0.75 9.70 2.89
CA SER A 47 1.14 8.47 2.20
C SER A 47 1.92 8.78 0.92
N PHE A 48 1.35 9.61 0.04
CA PHE A 48 1.99 9.97 -1.23
C PHE A 48 3.27 10.78 -1.03
N TRP A 49 3.28 11.69 -0.06
CA TRP A 49 4.47 12.47 0.27
C TRP A 49 5.64 11.59 0.72
N LEU A 50 5.39 10.66 1.65
CA LEU A 50 6.38 9.73 2.16
C LEU A 50 6.88 8.76 1.06
N LEU A 51 5.98 8.29 0.19
CA LEU A 51 6.34 7.48 -0.97
C LEU A 51 7.29 8.24 -1.90
N GLY A 52 6.97 9.51 -2.21
CA GLY A 52 7.82 10.38 -3.03
C GLY A 52 9.20 10.60 -2.42
N LEU A 53 9.30 10.72 -1.08
CA LEU A 53 10.58 10.79 -0.38
C LEU A 53 11.36 9.47 -0.46
N ALA A 54 10.71 8.32 -0.31
CA ALA A 54 11.35 7.02 -0.44
C ALA A 54 11.91 6.78 -1.86
N MET A 55 11.20 7.26 -2.88
CA MET A 55 11.60 7.17 -4.29
C MET A 55 12.83 8.02 -4.64
N LYS A 56 13.29 8.93 -3.77
CA LYS A 56 14.58 9.62 -3.94
C LYS A 56 15.77 8.65 -3.86
N SER A 57 15.60 7.50 -3.23
CA SER A 57 16.66 6.50 -3.03
C SER A 57 16.28 5.10 -3.49
N LEU A 58 15.01 4.86 -3.82
CA LEU A 58 14.51 3.57 -4.30
C LEU A 58 13.99 3.72 -5.74
N PRO A 59 14.24 2.74 -6.62
CA PRO A 59 13.63 2.72 -7.94
C PRO A 59 12.11 2.75 -7.86
N LEU A 60 11.48 3.50 -8.77
CA LEU A 60 10.02 3.66 -8.85
C LEU A 60 9.30 2.31 -8.80
N GLY A 61 9.72 1.35 -9.64
CA GLY A 61 9.07 0.03 -9.72
C GLY A 61 9.09 -0.71 -8.39
N THR A 62 10.22 -0.69 -7.68
CA THR A 62 10.37 -1.34 -6.37
C THR A 62 9.53 -0.64 -5.30
N ALA A 63 9.61 0.70 -5.23
CA ALA A 63 8.87 1.46 -4.22
C ALA A 63 7.36 1.32 -4.43
N TYR A 64 6.88 1.50 -5.67
CA TYR A 64 5.45 1.42 -5.99
C TYR A 64 4.88 0.02 -5.78
N ALA A 65 5.60 -1.02 -6.19
CA ALA A 65 5.21 -2.42 -5.97
C ALA A 65 5.05 -2.74 -4.47
N VAL A 66 6.02 -2.34 -3.64
CA VAL A 66 5.97 -2.61 -2.20
C VAL A 66 4.88 -1.79 -1.52
N TRP A 67 4.75 -0.50 -1.85
CA TRP A 67 3.69 0.36 -1.31
C TRP A 67 2.31 -0.21 -1.60
N THR A 68 1.99 -0.43 -2.89
CA THR A 68 0.70 -1.03 -3.30
C THR A 68 0.48 -2.42 -2.72
N GLY A 69 1.54 -3.24 -2.56
CA GLY A 69 1.43 -4.53 -1.91
C GLY A 69 1.01 -4.43 -0.44
N ILE A 70 1.59 -3.50 0.32
CA ILE A 70 1.20 -3.23 1.72
C ILE A 70 -0.24 -2.74 1.78
N GLY A 71 -0.60 -1.76 0.93
CA GLY A 71 -1.96 -1.23 0.84
C GLY A 71 -2.99 -2.31 0.51
N ALA A 72 -2.73 -3.13 -0.51
CA ALA A 72 -3.64 -4.20 -0.94
C ALA A 72 -3.88 -5.25 0.16
N VAL A 73 -2.80 -5.73 0.81
CA VAL A 73 -2.91 -6.72 1.89
C VAL A 73 -3.64 -6.12 3.09
N GLY A 74 -3.25 -4.92 3.53
CA GLY A 74 -3.86 -4.28 4.69
C GLY A 74 -5.33 -3.91 4.46
N ALA A 75 -5.66 -3.38 3.28
CA ALA A 75 -7.04 -3.07 2.90
C ALA A 75 -7.90 -4.34 2.83
N ALA A 76 -7.38 -5.45 2.29
CA ALA A 76 -8.09 -6.73 2.31
C ALA A 76 -8.37 -7.21 3.73
N VAL A 77 -7.37 -7.14 4.63
CA VAL A 77 -7.51 -7.54 6.04
C VAL A 77 -8.55 -6.66 6.74
N LEU A 78 -8.47 -5.34 6.62
CA LEU A 78 -9.44 -4.43 7.23
C LEU A 78 -10.83 -4.55 6.59
N GLY A 79 -10.92 -4.81 5.29
CA GLY A 79 -12.13 -5.16 4.55
C GLY A 79 -12.87 -6.32 5.22
N MET A 80 -12.16 -7.42 5.49
CA MET A 80 -12.74 -8.59 6.13
C MET A 80 -13.11 -8.34 7.61
N VAL A 81 -12.24 -7.67 8.38
CA VAL A 81 -12.41 -7.52 9.84
C VAL A 81 -13.46 -6.47 10.18
N PHE A 82 -13.34 -5.26 9.62
CA PHE A 82 -14.15 -4.09 9.98
C PHE A 82 -15.37 -3.91 9.07
N PHE A 83 -15.19 -4.10 7.76
CA PHE A 83 -16.27 -3.90 6.79
C PHE A 83 -17.08 -5.18 6.50
N LYS A 84 -16.73 -6.29 7.18
CA LYS A 84 -17.39 -7.59 7.06
C LYS A 84 -17.51 -8.08 5.61
N GLU A 85 -16.54 -7.70 4.78
CA GLU A 85 -16.53 -8.14 3.40
C GLU A 85 -16.27 -9.65 3.31
N PRO A 86 -16.82 -10.36 2.30
CA PRO A 86 -16.70 -11.80 2.21
C PRO A 86 -15.22 -12.26 2.13
N ALA A 87 -14.83 -13.17 3.04
CA ALA A 87 -13.51 -13.80 3.08
C ALA A 87 -13.53 -15.17 2.39
N THR A 88 -14.06 -15.23 1.16
CA THR A 88 -14.15 -16.50 0.44
C THR A 88 -12.76 -16.98 0.01
N ALA A 89 -12.56 -18.30 -0.06
CA ALA A 89 -11.28 -18.90 -0.48
C ALA A 89 -10.83 -18.40 -1.86
N ALA A 90 -11.77 -18.24 -2.81
CA ALA A 90 -11.50 -17.68 -4.12
C ALA A 90 -10.96 -16.24 -4.06
N ARG A 91 -11.57 -15.37 -3.24
CA ARG A 91 -11.14 -13.99 -3.08
C ARG A 91 -9.73 -13.90 -2.48
N ILE A 92 -9.46 -14.72 -1.45
CA ILE A 92 -8.14 -14.80 -0.82
C ILE A 92 -7.11 -15.29 -1.85
N ALA A 93 -7.43 -16.31 -2.65
CA ALA A 93 -6.54 -16.79 -3.71
C ALA A 93 -6.22 -15.70 -4.75
N CYS A 94 -7.21 -14.90 -5.16
CA CYS A 94 -6.97 -13.77 -6.07
C CYS A 94 -6.07 -12.69 -5.44
N ILE A 95 -6.28 -12.33 -4.18
CA ILE A 95 -5.42 -11.38 -3.47
C ILE A 95 -3.98 -11.91 -3.40
N MET A 96 -3.82 -13.20 -3.08
CA MET A 96 -2.51 -13.85 -3.06
C MET A 96 -1.85 -13.87 -4.44
N ALA A 97 -2.61 -14.06 -5.53
CA ALA A 97 -2.10 -13.99 -6.89
C ALA A 97 -1.62 -12.57 -7.26
N ILE A 98 -2.36 -11.53 -6.86
CA ILE A 98 -1.94 -10.13 -7.04
C ILE A 98 -0.62 -9.86 -6.30
N VAL A 99 -0.56 -10.24 -5.02
CA VAL A 99 0.67 -10.09 -4.20
C VAL A 99 1.82 -10.88 -4.81
N GLY A 100 1.58 -12.12 -5.28
CA GLY A 100 2.56 -12.93 -5.97
C GLY A 100 3.07 -12.29 -7.26
N GLY A 101 2.18 -11.69 -8.06
CA GLY A 101 2.55 -10.95 -9.27
C GLY A 101 3.42 -9.73 -8.98
N ILE A 102 3.08 -8.96 -7.92
CA ILE A 102 3.87 -7.82 -7.45
C ILE A 102 5.29 -8.27 -7.04
N ILE A 103 5.40 -9.36 -6.29
CA ILE A 103 6.69 -9.92 -5.87
C ILE A 103 7.48 -10.45 -7.08
N GLY A 104 6.82 -11.15 -8.00
CA GLY A 104 7.43 -11.66 -9.23
C GLY A 104 8.03 -10.55 -10.09
N LEU A 105 7.29 -9.46 -10.30
CA LEU A 105 7.79 -8.28 -11.02
C LEU A 105 9.03 -7.67 -10.36
N LYS A 106 9.06 -7.60 -9.02
CA LYS A 106 10.23 -7.12 -8.27
C LYS A 106 11.47 -8.01 -8.49
N ILE A 107 11.29 -9.33 -8.44
CA ILE A 107 12.40 -10.29 -8.61
C ILE A 107 12.95 -10.22 -10.03
N LEU A 108 12.08 -10.21 -11.04
CA LEU A 108 12.47 -10.17 -12.45
C LEU A 108 13.12 -8.84 -12.83
N HIS A 109 12.66 -7.72 -12.27
CA HIS A 109 13.30 -6.43 -12.47
C HIS A 109 14.75 -6.41 -11.94
N ASN A 110 15.02 -7.05 -10.81
CA ASN A 110 16.38 -7.17 -10.27
C ASN A 110 17.25 -8.12 -11.12
N ALA A 111 16.66 -9.17 -11.71
CA ALA A 111 17.37 -10.11 -12.58
C ALA A 111 17.88 -9.46 -13.89
N GLY A 112 17.12 -8.51 -14.45
CA GLY A 112 17.52 -7.78 -15.67
C GLY A 112 18.55 -6.66 -15.47
N GLN A 113 18.88 -6.29 -14.23
CA GLN A 113 19.97 -5.34 -13.92
C GLN A 113 21.32 -6.03 -13.66
N ALA A 114 21.32 -7.36 -13.54
CA ALA A 114 22.51 -8.18 -13.27
C ALA A 114 23.13 -8.81 -14.54
N SER A 115 22.60 -8.47 -15.72
CA SER A 115 23.05 -8.90 -17.06
C SER A 115 23.50 -7.71 -17.88
#